data_AF-A0A7S2VD20-F1
#
_entry.id   AF-A0A7S2VD20-F1
#
_cell.length_a   1.000
_cell.length_b   1.000
_cell.length_c   1.000
_cell.angle_alpha   90.00
_cell.angle_beta   90.00
_cell.angle_gamma   90.00
#
_symmetry.space_group_name_H-M   'P 1'
#
loop_
_entity.id
_entity.type
_entity.pdbx_description
1 polymer ?
#
loop_
_entity_poly.entity_id
_entity_poly.type
_entity_poly.pdbx_seq_one_letter_code
_entity_poly.pdbx_strand_id
1 'polypeptide(L)'
;GSCWFQWHRGLNLAALVSISSGLLLAANLGGRKGLKDFDLSTHDSFGYIVFGLTVLQMVLGFVRPRGEIISASFSQPQEPTPIPKEQHSFSDAEVASQEIYSDEEPNDPSSAAVTSKNHKSSLLRMVWGFLHRWVGLGILALAWYTAHTGIQLYQERYENQALGILFWVLASMMGGTLLMLTVYAKLFQNKK
;
A
#
# COMPACT_ATOMS: atom_id res chain seq x y z
N GLY A 1 7.03 12.16 1.03
CA GLY A 1 6.59 10.76 0.89
C GLY A 1 7.71 9.96 0.25
N SER A 2 7.89 8.68 0.60
CA SER A 2 8.97 7.87 0.04
C SER A 2 8.89 7.82 -1.50
N CYS A 3 10.04 7.77 -2.17
CA CYS A 3 10.15 7.67 -3.64
C CYS A 3 9.28 6.52 -4.18
N TRP A 4 9.28 5.37 -3.48
CA TRP A 4 8.44 4.21 -3.77
C TRP A 4 6.94 4.55 -3.90
N PHE A 5 6.40 5.38 -2.99
CA PHE A 5 4.98 5.71 -2.99
C PHE A 5 4.58 6.56 -4.21
N GLN A 6 5.48 7.43 -4.67
CA GLN A 6 5.24 8.25 -5.86
C GLN A 6 5.23 7.37 -7.12
N TRP A 7 6.21 6.47 -7.25
CA TRP A 7 6.28 5.49 -8.34
C TRP A 7 5.07 4.57 -8.38
N HIS A 8 4.69 4.00 -7.24
CA HIS A 8 3.53 3.12 -7.14
C HIS A 8 2.24 3.82 -7.59
N ARG A 9 2.02 5.07 -7.16
CA ARG A 9 0.87 5.88 -7.60
C ARG A 9 0.91 6.18 -9.10
N GLY A 10 2.07 6.55 -9.63
CA GLY A 10 2.24 6.82 -11.06
C GLY A 10 1.93 5.60 -11.92
N LEU A 11 2.46 4.42 -11.54
CA LEU A 11 2.22 3.16 -12.25
C LEU A 11 0.74 2.73 -12.19
N ASN A 12 0.08 2.86 -11.04
CA ASN A 12 -1.36 2.56 -10.94
C ASN A 12 -2.21 3.52 -11.78
N LEU A 13 -1.86 4.81 -11.83
CA LEU A 13 -2.55 5.78 -12.69
C LEU A 13 -2.35 5.44 -14.17
N ALA A 14 -1.12 5.11 -14.58
CA ALA A 14 -0.83 4.68 -15.94
C ALA A 14 -1.62 3.42 -16.31
N ALA A 15 -1.69 2.43 -15.41
CA ALA A 15 -2.50 1.23 -15.61
C ALA A 15 -3.98 1.57 -15.79
N LEU A 16 -4.54 2.44 -14.96
CA LEU A 16 -5.93 2.88 -15.09
C LEU A 16 -6.20 3.58 -16.42
N VAL A 17 -5.31 4.47 -16.87
CA VAL A 17 -5.43 5.15 -18.17
C VAL A 17 -5.40 4.12 -19.31
N SER A 18 -4.48 3.16 -19.27
CA SER A 18 -4.38 2.09 -20.26
C SER A 18 -5.66 1.24 -20.34
N ILE A 19 -6.19 0.80 -19.19
CA ILE A 19 -7.45 0.01 -19.13
C ILE A 19 -8.62 0.85 -19.67
N SER A 20 -8.72 2.11 -19.26
CA SER A 20 -9.78 3.03 -19.72
C SER A 20 -9.74 3.23 -21.23
N SER A 21 -8.53 3.37 -21.79
CA SER A 21 -8.32 3.55 -23.22
C SER A 21 -8.70 2.30 -24.01
N GLY A 22 -8.36 1.11 -23.50
CA GLY A 22 -8.77 -0.17 -24.09
C GLY A 22 -10.29 -0.36 -24.09
N LEU A 23 -10.95 -0.08 -22.96
CA LEU A 23 -12.42 -0.13 -22.86
C LEU A 23 -13.11 0.87 -23.79
N LEU A 24 -12.60 2.10 -23.87
CA LEU A 24 -13.15 3.12 -24.76
C LEU A 24 -12.99 2.72 -26.23
N LEU A 25 -11.84 2.15 -26.60
CA LEU A 25 -11.61 1.63 -27.95
C LEU A 25 -12.56 0.47 -28.26
N ALA A 26 -12.74 -0.47 -27.34
CA ALA A 26 -13.66 -1.59 -27.47
C ALA A 26 -15.11 -1.11 -27.67
N ALA A 27 -15.56 -0.16 -26.85
CA ALA A 27 -16.90 0.42 -26.95
C ALA A 27 -17.13 1.14 -28.29
N ASN A 28 -16.15 1.93 -28.76
CA ASN A 28 -16.23 2.62 -30.05
C ASN A 28 -16.25 1.66 -31.24
N LEU A 29 -15.49 0.57 -31.18
CA LEU A 29 -15.47 -0.45 -32.23
C LEU A 29 -16.75 -1.30 -32.24
N GLY A 30 -17.29 -1.62 -31.07
CA GLY A 30 -18.54 -2.36 -30.91
C GLY A 30 -19.75 -1.59 -31.46
N GLY A 31 -19.84 -0.29 -31.17
CA GLY A 31 -20.95 0.55 -31.62
C GLY A 31 -21.03 0.74 -33.14
N ARG A 32 -19.94 0.56 -33.88
CA ARG A 32 -19.89 0.76 -35.34
C ARG A 32 -20.29 -0.45 -36.16
N LYS A 33 -20.18 -1.67 -35.62
CA LYS A 33 -20.25 -2.89 -36.44
C LYS A 33 -21.60 -3.62 -36.42
N GLY A 34 -22.63 -3.10 -35.76
CA GLY A 34 -23.90 -3.84 -35.67
C GLY A 34 -23.73 -5.24 -35.07
N LEU A 35 -22.66 -5.43 -34.27
CA LEU A 35 -22.32 -6.68 -33.59
C LEU A 35 -23.26 -6.89 -32.40
N LYS A 36 -24.57 -7.05 -32.70
CA LYS A 36 -25.58 -7.46 -31.74
C LYS A 36 -25.33 -8.88 -31.19
N ASP A 37 -24.45 -9.64 -31.86
CA ASP A 37 -24.03 -10.98 -31.45
C ASP A 37 -22.78 -10.99 -30.55
N PHE A 38 -22.36 -9.84 -30.00
CA PHE A 38 -21.63 -9.88 -28.73
C PHE A 38 -22.62 -10.27 -27.63
N ASP A 39 -23.02 -11.54 -27.66
CA ASP A 39 -23.54 -12.21 -26.48
C ASP A 39 -22.56 -11.88 -25.37
N LEU A 40 -23.06 -11.31 -24.28
CA LEU A 40 -22.30 -10.62 -23.26
C LEU A 40 -21.26 -11.59 -22.72
N SER A 41 -20.09 -11.61 -23.36
CA SER A 41 -19.23 -12.75 -23.25
C SER A 41 -18.65 -12.70 -21.85
N THR A 42 -18.40 -13.86 -21.25
CA THR A 42 -17.79 -13.95 -19.93
C THR A 42 -16.56 -13.03 -19.82
N HIS A 43 -15.82 -12.83 -20.93
CA HIS A 43 -14.70 -11.91 -21.04
C HIS A 43 -15.08 -10.43 -20.81
N ASP A 44 -16.12 -9.91 -21.47
CA ASP A 44 -16.52 -8.50 -21.35
C ASP A 44 -16.93 -8.17 -19.92
N SER A 45 -17.67 -9.08 -19.28
CA SER A 45 -18.07 -8.96 -17.88
C SER A 45 -16.85 -8.86 -16.95
N PHE A 46 -15.84 -9.71 -17.13
CA PHE A 46 -14.61 -9.64 -16.33
C PHE A 46 -13.83 -8.34 -16.58
N GLY A 47 -13.79 -7.83 -17.82
CA GLY A 47 -13.17 -6.55 -18.14
C GLY A 47 -13.77 -5.38 -17.35
N TYR A 48 -15.09 -5.30 -17.27
CA TYR A 48 -15.77 -4.28 -16.47
C TYR A 48 -15.53 -4.44 -14.97
N ILE A 49 -15.52 -5.68 -14.46
CA ILE A 49 -15.22 -5.96 -13.05
C ILE A 49 -13.80 -5.49 -12.70
N VAL A 50 -12.80 -5.85 -13.51
CA VAL A 50 -11.40 -5.43 -13.30
C VAL A 50 -11.30 -3.90 -13.28
N PHE A 51 -11.94 -3.24 -14.23
CA PHE A 51 -11.94 -1.77 -14.30
C PHE A 51 -12.58 -1.13 -13.06
N GLY A 52 -13.78 -1.57 -12.68
CA GLY A 52 -14.49 -1.05 -11.50
C GLY A 52 -13.70 -1.26 -10.21
N LEU A 53 -13.13 -2.45 -10.01
CA LEU A 53 -12.27 -2.74 -8.87
C LEU A 53 -11.00 -1.88 -8.87
N THR A 54 -10.41 -1.62 -10.05
CA THR A 54 -9.18 -0.80 -10.16
C THR A 54 -9.46 0.65 -9.78
N VAL A 55 -10.57 1.22 -10.26
CA VAL A 55 -11.02 2.56 -9.88
C VAL A 55 -11.28 2.62 -8.37
N LEU A 56 -12.02 1.65 -7.82
CA LEU A 56 -12.29 1.57 -6.39
C LEU A 56 -11.00 1.48 -5.58
N GLN A 57 -10.06 0.62 -5.96
CA GLN A 57 -8.78 0.47 -5.27
C GLN A 57 -7.95 1.75 -5.33
N MET A 58 -7.99 2.48 -6.44
CA MET A 58 -7.32 3.77 -6.58
C MET A 58 -7.93 4.81 -5.64
N VAL A 59 -9.25 4.93 -5.59
CA VAL A 59 -9.96 5.81 -4.64
C VAL A 59 -9.63 5.45 -3.20
N LEU A 60 -9.71 4.17 -2.83
CA LEU A 60 -9.34 3.69 -1.49
C LEU A 60 -7.86 3.95 -1.17
N GLY A 61 -6.99 3.95 -2.19
CA GLY A 61 -5.59 4.37 -2.11
C GLY A 61 -5.42 5.85 -1.74
N PHE A 62 -6.31 6.72 -2.22
CA PHE A 62 -6.31 8.15 -1.90
C PHE A 62 -6.90 8.44 -0.52
N VAL A 63 -7.93 7.70 -0.09
CA VAL A 63 -8.52 7.78 1.26
C VAL A 63 -7.66 7.01 2.29
N ARG A 64 -6.36 6.84 2.03
CA ARG A 64 -5.45 6.23 3.00
C ARG A 64 -5.54 7.00 4.32
N PRO A 65 -5.83 6.33 5.45
CA PRO A 65 -5.82 6.97 6.76
C PRO A 65 -4.46 7.64 6.97
N ARG A 66 -4.43 8.97 6.95
CA ARG A 66 -3.30 9.74 7.43
C ARG A 66 -3.33 9.47 8.92
N GLY A 67 -2.35 8.71 9.43
CA GLY A 67 -2.20 8.61 10.88
C GLY A 67 -2.15 10.05 11.36
N GLU A 68 -3.13 10.46 12.15
CA GLU A 68 -3.02 11.73 12.87
C GLU A 68 -1.67 11.61 13.55
N ILE A 69 -0.74 12.46 13.12
CA ILE A 69 0.40 12.75 13.96
C ILE A 69 -0.31 13.47 15.10
N ILE A 70 -0.77 12.72 16.09
CA ILE A 70 -0.89 13.19 17.44
C ILE A 70 0.58 13.44 17.78
N SER A 71 1.11 14.53 17.23
CA SER A 71 2.12 15.31 17.87
C SER A 71 1.44 15.57 19.18
N ALA A 72 1.73 14.72 20.14
CA ALA A 72 1.89 15.20 21.47
C ALA A 72 2.73 16.48 21.26
N SER A 73 2.05 17.62 21.26
CA SER A 73 2.32 18.67 22.22
C SER A 73 2.55 18.01 23.58
N PHE A 74 3.58 17.16 23.64
CA PHE A 74 4.33 16.84 24.81
C PHE A 74 4.85 18.22 25.11
N SER A 75 4.15 18.90 26.01
CA SER A 75 4.72 19.98 26.79
C SER A 75 6.12 19.49 27.07
N GLN A 76 7.13 20.05 26.38
CA GLN A 76 8.50 19.83 26.81
C GLN A 76 8.43 20.10 28.31
N PRO A 77 8.82 19.15 29.18
CA PRO A 77 9.02 19.46 30.57
C PRO A 77 9.86 20.73 30.54
N GLN A 78 9.29 21.85 31.03
CA GLN A 78 10.03 23.09 31.12
C GLN A 78 11.34 22.70 31.79
N GLU A 79 12.44 22.84 31.07
CA GLU A 79 13.76 22.57 31.61
C GLU A 79 13.83 23.36 32.92
N PRO A 80 13.94 22.69 34.08
CA PRO A 80 13.94 23.37 35.36
C PRO A 80 15.03 24.43 35.28
N THR A 81 14.64 25.68 35.50
CA THR A 81 15.52 26.83 35.47
C THR A 81 16.79 26.47 36.25
N PRO A 82 18.00 26.59 35.68
CA PRO A 82 19.22 26.14 36.33
C PRO A 82 19.33 26.82 37.70
N ILE A 83 19.17 26.02 38.75
CA ILE A 83 19.45 26.46 40.12
C ILE A 83 20.94 26.80 40.17
N PRO A 84 21.33 28.03 40.58
CA PRO A 84 22.73 28.40 40.74
C PRO A 84 23.44 27.38 41.63
N LYS A 85 24.48 26.73 41.09
CA LYS A 85 25.32 25.80 41.84
C LYS A 85 26.09 26.59 42.91
N GLU A 86 25.68 26.50 44.18
CA GLU A 86 26.61 26.74 45.28
C GLU A 86 27.64 25.61 45.29
N GLN A 87 28.91 25.98 45.13
CA GLN A 87 30.05 25.09 45.24
C GLN A 87 30.25 24.70 46.71
N HIS A 88 29.76 23.54 47.11
CA HIS A 88 30.23 22.89 48.34
C HIS A 88 31.01 21.62 47.98
N SER A 89 32.33 21.75 48.10
CA SER A 89 33.29 20.66 48.12
C SER A 89 33.09 19.87 49.40
N PHE A 90 32.79 18.57 49.29
CA PHE A 90 33.04 17.62 50.37
C PHE A 90 33.46 16.25 49.84
N SER A 91 34.49 15.75 50.51
CA SER A 91 35.30 14.55 50.35
C SER A 91 34.54 13.23 50.21
N ASP A 92 35.23 12.30 49.55
CA ASP A 92 34.94 10.87 49.42
C ASP A 92 34.53 10.20 50.74
N ALA A 93 33.44 9.43 50.68
CA ALA A 93 33.19 8.31 51.59
C ALA A 93 32.22 7.31 50.93
N GLU A 94 32.81 6.18 50.54
CA GLU A 94 32.19 4.89 50.27
C GLU A 94 31.21 4.48 51.38
N VAL A 95 29.92 4.37 51.08
CA VAL A 95 28.97 3.58 51.88
C VAL A 95 27.90 2.96 50.96
N ALA A 96 27.95 1.64 50.85
CA ALA A 96 26.86 0.82 50.36
C ALA A 96 25.65 0.93 51.29
N SER A 97 24.46 1.20 50.76
CA SER A 97 23.18 0.79 51.36
C SER A 97 22.05 0.90 50.34
N GLN A 98 21.33 -0.20 50.27
CA GLN A 98 20.17 -0.51 49.46
C GLN A 98 18.94 -0.29 50.35
N GLU A 99 18.12 0.71 50.04
CA GLU A 99 16.70 0.79 50.46
C GLU A 99 15.96 1.34 49.24
N ILE A 100 15.31 0.49 48.44
CA ILE A 100 13.88 0.16 48.59
C ILE A 100 13.09 1.39 49.04
N TYR A 101 12.77 2.24 48.07
CA TYR A 101 11.71 3.21 48.21
C TYR A 101 10.74 3.03 47.04
N SER A 102 9.78 2.14 47.25
CA SER A 102 8.55 2.06 46.46
C SER A 102 7.61 3.12 47.01
N ASP A 103 7.71 4.33 46.47
CA ASP A 103 6.57 5.25 46.50
C ASP A 103 5.55 4.74 45.49
N GLU A 104 4.48 4.13 46.01
CA GLU A 104 3.22 4.01 45.30
C GLU A 104 2.68 5.43 45.05
N GLU A 105 3.06 5.99 43.91
CA GLU A 105 2.40 7.18 43.38
C GLU A 105 0.91 6.88 43.15
N PRO A 106 0.03 7.84 43.46
CA PRO A 106 -1.40 7.60 43.57
C PRO A 106 -1.99 7.23 42.21
N ASN A 107 -2.80 6.17 42.23
CA ASN A 107 -3.75 5.79 41.19
C ASN A 107 -4.57 7.01 40.72
N ASP A 108 -4.07 7.72 39.72
CA ASP A 108 -4.85 8.72 38.99
C ASP A 108 -5.60 8.00 37.86
N PRO A 109 -6.93 7.76 38.00
CA PRO A 109 -7.74 7.10 36.97
C PRO A 109 -7.80 7.89 35.65
N SER A 110 -7.25 9.12 35.60
CA SER A 110 -7.13 9.93 34.39
C SER A 110 -6.05 9.42 33.41
N SER A 111 -5.03 8.70 33.89
CA SER A 111 -3.92 8.18 33.06
C SER A 111 -4.34 6.97 32.18
N ALA A 112 -5.28 6.14 32.66
CA ALA A 112 -5.73 4.94 31.94
C ALA A 112 -6.59 5.24 30.70
N ALA A 113 -7.23 6.41 30.63
CA ALA A 113 -8.08 6.78 29.49
C ALA A 113 -7.28 7.21 28.24
N VAL A 114 -6.04 7.69 28.42
CA VAL A 114 -5.20 8.22 27.34
C VAL A 114 -4.56 7.11 26.50
N THR A 115 -4.29 5.94 27.09
CA THR A 115 -3.67 4.80 26.36
C THR A 115 -4.63 4.11 25.38
N SER A 116 -5.94 4.15 25.64
CA SER A 116 -6.97 3.45 24.84
C SER A 116 -7.17 4.02 23.42
N LYS A 117 -7.07 5.36 23.24
CA LYS A 117 -7.34 6.00 21.93
C LYS A 117 -6.24 5.75 20.89
N ASN A 118 -4.98 5.66 21.33
CA ASN A 118 -3.84 5.46 20.42
C ASN A 118 -3.81 4.05 19.80
N HIS A 119 -4.40 3.05 20.44
CA HIS A 119 -4.43 1.69 19.92
C HIS A 119 -5.34 1.54 18.67
N LYS A 120 -6.46 2.29 18.61
CA LYS A 120 -7.47 2.13 17.55
C LYS A 120 -7.01 2.66 16.19
N SER A 121 -6.28 3.79 16.15
CA SER A 121 -5.79 4.40 14.90
C SER A 121 -4.72 3.54 14.21
N SER A 122 -3.89 2.86 15.01
CA SER A 122 -2.89 1.90 14.51
C SER A 122 -3.53 0.68 13.85
N LEU A 123 -4.56 0.11 14.47
CA LEU A 123 -5.29 -1.05 13.94
C LEU A 123 -5.97 -0.73 12.60
N LEU A 124 -6.63 0.43 12.46
CA LEU A 124 -7.28 0.82 11.22
C LEU A 124 -6.29 0.86 10.05
N ARG A 125 -5.11 1.46 10.26
CA ARG A 125 -4.06 1.55 9.24
C ARG A 125 -3.50 0.17 8.88
N MET A 126 -3.38 -0.72 9.86
CA MET A 126 -2.93 -2.10 9.64
C MET A 126 -3.93 -2.87 8.77
N VAL A 127 -5.22 -2.84 9.14
CA VAL A 127 -6.30 -3.50 8.39
C VAL A 127 -6.42 -2.94 6.98
N TRP A 128 -6.42 -1.61 6.83
CA TRP A 128 -6.44 -0.95 5.52
C TRP A 128 -5.26 -1.41 4.64
N GLY A 129 -4.06 -1.44 5.22
CA GLY A 129 -2.85 -1.86 4.50
C GLY A 129 -2.91 -3.33 4.06
N PHE A 130 -3.46 -4.20 4.90
CA PHE A 130 -3.68 -5.61 4.57
C PHE A 130 -4.70 -5.77 3.45
N LEU A 131 -5.88 -5.17 3.58
CA LEU A 131 -6.95 -5.25 2.58
C LEU A 131 -6.50 -4.68 1.23
N HIS A 132 -5.85 -3.50 1.22
CA HIS A 132 -5.38 -2.89 -0.02
C HIS A 132 -4.39 -3.79 -0.80
N ARG A 133 -3.52 -4.52 -0.09
CA ARG A 133 -2.58 -5.46 -0.71
C ARG A 133 -3.30 -6.66 -1.31
N TRP A 134 -4.20 -7.29 -0.56
CA TRP A 134 -4.92 -8.48 -1.03
C TRP A 134 -5.88 -8.17 -2.17
N VAL A 135 -6.60 -7.04 -2.09
CA VAL A 135 -7.44 -6.58 -3.20
C VAL A 135 -6.57 -6.34 -4.44
N GLY A 136 -5.41 -5.69 -4.29
CA GLY A 136 -4.47 -5.50 -5.41
C GLY A 136 -4.01 -6.80 -6.07
N LEU A 137 -3.69 -7.82 -5.27
CA LEU A 137 -3.34 -9.14 -5.79
C LEU A 137 -4.51 -9.80 -6.52
N GLY A 138 -5.72 -9.69 -5.98
CA GLY A 138 -6.94 -10.20 -6.61
C GLY A 138 -7.22 -9.54 -7.96
N ILE A 139 -7.12 -8.20 -8.04
CA ILE A 139 -7.27 -7.48 -9.31
C ILE A 139 -6.21 -7.91 -10.30
N LEU A 140 -4.96 -8.05 -9.88
CA LEU A 140 -3.88 -8.49 -10.76
C LEU A 140 -4.14 -9.89 -11.34
N ALA A 141 -4.59 -10.84 -10.52
CA ALA A 141 -4.96 -12.17 -10.97
C ALA A 141 -6.12 -12.14 -11.97
N LEU A 142 -7.16 -11.33 -11.68
CA LEU A 142 -8.31 -11.18 -12.56
C LEU A 142 -7.96 -10.49 -13.88
N ALA A 143 -7.06 -9.50 -13.84
CA ALA A 143 -6.53 -8.84 -15.03
C ALA A 143 -5.74 -9.83 -15.90
N TRP A 144 -4.95 -10.73 -15.29
CA TRP A 144 -4.24 -11.78 -16.01
C TRP A 144 -5.18 -12.76 -16.71
N TYR A 145 -6.25 -13.17 -16.01
CA TYR A 145 -7.29 -14.02 -16.57
C TYR A 145 -8.05 -13.33 -17.72
N THR A 146 -8.36 -12.04 -17.55
CA THR A 146 -9.01 -11.22 -18.59
C THR A 146 -8.09 -11.10 -19.82
N ALA A 147 -6.80 -10.85 -19.63
CA ALA A 147 -5.84 -10.82 -20.73
C ALA A 147 -5.76 -12.18 -21.46
N HIS A 148 -5.73 -13.28 -20.71
CA HIS A 148 -5.70 -14.62 -21.28
C HIS A 148 -6.92 -14.93 -22.17
N THR A 149 -8.12 -14.70 -21.64
CA THR A 149 -9.37 -14.93 -22.38
C THR A 149 -9.49 -13.98 -23.59
N GLY A 150 -9.05 -12.72 -23.46
CA GLY A 150 -9.05 -11.76 -24.58
C GLY A 150 -8.11 -12.17 -25.72
N ILE A 151 -6.93 -12.72 -25.39
CA ILE A 151 -5.99 -13.24 -26.38
C ILE A 151 -6.55 -14.47 -27.09
N GLN A 152 -7.21 -15.38 -26.36
CA GLN A 152 -7.85 -16.54 -26.97
C GLN A 152 -8.92 -16.12 -27.98
N LEU A 153 -9.80 -15.18 -27.60
CA LEU A 153 -10.82 -14.63 -28.50
C LEU A 153 -10.19 -13.95 -29.73
N TYR A 154 -9.07 -13.26 -29.55
CA TYR A 154 -8.34 -12.66 -30.66
C TYR A 154 -7.74 -13.72 -31.60
N GLN A 155 -7.10 -14.76 -31.04
CA GLN A 155 -6.51 -15.85 -31.81
C GLN A 155 -7.56 -16.62 -32.61
N GLU A 156 -8.73 -16.89 -32.01
CA GLU A 156 -9.85 -17.54 -32.67
C GLU A 156 -10.39 -16.68 -33.83
N ARG A 157 -10.48 -15.36 -33.64
CA ARG A 157 -11.01 -14.44 -34.66
C ARG A 157 -10.08 -14.23 -35.85
N TYR A 158 -8.77 -14.25 -35.65
CA TYR A 158 -7.78 -13.89 -36.67
C TYR A 158 -6.86 -15.05 -37.08
N GLU A 159 -7.08 -16.25 -36.55
CA GLU A 159 -6.27 -17.46 -36.77
C GLU A 159 -4.75 -17.23 -36.55
N ASN A 160 -4.40 -16.26 -35.71
CA ASN A 160 -3.01 -15.81 -35.53
C ASN A 160 -2.50 -16.11 -34.13
N GLN A 161 -1.97 -17.32 -33.95
CA GLN A 161 -1.40 -17.75 -32.68
C GLN A 161 -0.12 -16.99 -32.29
N ALA A 162 0.64 -16.51 -33.27
CA ALA A 162 1.94 -15.88 -33.05
C ALA A 162 1.84 -14.61 -32.19
N LEU A 163 0.79 -13.81 -32.38
CA LEU A 163 0.58 -12.60 -31.59
C LEU A 163 0.30 -12.89 -30.10
N GLY A 164 -0.44 -13.96 -29.79
CA GLY A 164 -0.67 -14.37 -28.41
C GLY A 164 0.61 -14.89 -27.74
N ILE A 165 1.42 -15.67 -28.45
CA ILE A 165 2.73 -16.12 -27.96
C ILE A 165 3.64 -14.92 -27.70
N LEU A 166 3.72 -13.99 -28.65
CA LEU A 166 4.52 -12.78 -28.53
C LEU A 166 4.12 -11.95 -27.30
N PHE A 167 2.82 -11.77 -27.07
CA PHE A 167 2.31 -11.07 -25.90
C PHE A 167 2.80 -11.72 -24.60
N TRP A 168 2.66 -13.05 -24.47
CA TRP A 168 3.04 -13.75 -23.24
C TRP A 168 4.54 -13.74 -22.98
N VAL A 169 5.35 -13.80 -24.03
CA VAL A 169 6.81 -13.65 -23.95
C VAL A 169 7.14 -12.26 -23.39
N LEU A 170 6.59 -11.19 -23.97
CA LEU A 170 6.84 -9.83 -23.51
C LEU A 170 6.36 -9.59 -22.07
N ALA A 171 5.16 -10.06 -21.73
CA ALA A 171 4.61 -9.95 -20.38
C ALA A 171 5.49 -10.68 -19.34
N SER A 172 5.96 -11.88 -19.67
CA SER A 172 6.83 -12.67 -18.79
C SER A 172 8.21 -12.03 -18.63
N MET A 173 8.78 -11.47 -19.71
CA MET A 173 10.03 -10.73 -19.64
C MET A 173 9.90 -9.52 -18.72
N MET A 174 8.86 -8.69 -18.88
CA MET A 174 8.62 -7.53 -18.02
C MET A 174 8.44 -7.94 -16.55
N GLY A 175 7.62 -8.96 -16.29
CA GLY A 175 7.39 -9.47 -14.94
C GLY A 175 8.67 -10.02 -14.30
N GLY A 176 9.45 -10.79 -15.05
CA GLY A 176 10.73 -11.33 -14.62
C GLY A 176 11.76 -10.25 -14.29
N THR A 177 11.87 -9.22 -15.12
CA THR A 177 12.77 -8.08 -14.86
C THR A 177 12.38 -7.33 -13.58
N LEU A 178 11.09 -7.06 -13.36
CA LEU A 178 10.62 -6.41 -12.13
C LEU A 178 10.89 -7.25 -10.88
N LEU A 179 10.67 -8.56 -10.96
CA LEU A 179 10.97 -9.48 -9.86
C LEU A 179 12.47 -9.49 -9.54
N MET A 180 13.32 -9.60 -10.56
CA MET A 180 14.78 -9.56 -10.41
C MET A 180 15.26 -8.26 -9.78
N LEU A 181 14.76 -7.11 -10.24
CA LEU A 181 15.07 -5.80 -9.64
C LEU A 181 14.65 -5.72 -8.17
N THR A 182 13.50 -6.29 -7.83
CA THR A 182 12.99 -6.30 -6.45
C THR A 182 13.87 -7.16 -5.54
N VAL A 183 14.24 -8.36 -5.98
CA VAL A 183 15.15 -9.25 -5.25
C VAL A 183 16.52 -8.60 -5.09
N TYR A 184 17.08 -8.04 -6.17
CA TYR A 184 18.35 -7.34 -6.17
C TYR A 184 18.36 -6.18 -5.17
N ALA A 185 17.35 -5.31 -5.19
CA ALA A 185 17.24 -4.18 -4.28
C ALA A 185 17.21 -4.63 -2.80
N LYS A 186 16.49 -5.70 -2.50
CA LYS A 186 16.39 -6.25 -1.14
C LYS A 186 17.73 -6.83 -0.66
N LEU A 187 18.43 -7.57 -1.52
CA LEU A 187 19.74 -8.16 -1.19
C LEU A 187 20.80 -7.09 -0.90
N PHE A 188 20.76 -5.96 -1.62
CA PHE A 188 21.71 -4.86 -1.40
C PHE A 188 21.39 -4.01 -0.17
N GLN A 189 20.12 -3.87 0.21
CA GLN A 189 19.74 -3.15 1.43
C GLN A 189 20.21 -3.87 2.70
N ASN A 190 20.25 -5.20 2.72
CA ASN A 190 20.69 -5.98 3.88
C ASN A 190 22.21 -5.93 4.13
N LYS A 191 23.00 -5.38 3.19
CA LYS A 191 24.46 -5.28 3.32
C LYS A 191 24.95 -3.95 3.94
N LYS A 192 24.05 -3.00 4.18
CA LYS A 192 24.33 -1.73 4.85
C LYS A 192 23.78 -1.76 6.26
#